data_AF-A0A8J6B9L8-F1
#
_entry.id   AF-A0A8J6B9L8-F1
#
_cell.length_a   1.000
_cell.length_b   1.000
_cell.length_c   1.000
_cell.angle_alpha   90.00
_cell.angle_beta   90.00
_cell.angle_gamma   90.00
#
_symmetry.space_group_name_H-M   'P 1'
#
loop_
_entity.id
_entity.type
_entity.pdbx_description
1 polymer ?
#
loop_
_entity_poly.entity_id
_entity_poly.type
_entity_poly.pdbx_seq_one_letter_code
_entity_poly.pdbx_strand_id
1 'polypeptide(L)'
;RQVEALYLLRRQLSARPAADSEEAVSFQEEDVGVLGLPAGAAFPQEVVVLWLGVHSLGFSLICDPQENLTLAEMTLRMMVKHLLETLRLLTHSSNAVLRADKVELMLDTFIPQGALLFLSHQAVQALERELSGCMTL
;
A
#
# COMPACT_ATOMS: atom_id res chain seq x y z
N ARG A 1 9.20 18.12 12.44
CA ARG A 1 8.77 18.30 13.85
C ARG A 1 7.28 18.64 14.01
N GLN A 2 6.62 19.38 13.10
CA GLN A 2 5.17 19.64 13.21
C GLN A 2 4.27 18.50 12.71
N VAL A 3 4.74 17.67 11.78
CA VAL A 3 3.95 16.58 11.18
C VAL A 3 3.73 15.41 12.15
N GLU A 4 4.74 15.13 12.98
CA GLU A 4 4.72 14.08 14.00
C GLU A 4 3.67 14.34 15.09
N ALA A 5 3.43 15.61 15.43
CA ALA A 5 2.47 16.02 16.44
C ALA A 5 1.01 15.79 15.99
N LEU A 6 0.69 15.99 14.71
CA LEU A 6 -0.66 15.78 14.18
C LEU A 6 -0.99 14.28 14.04
N TYR A 7 0.00 13.46 13.70
CA TYR A 7 -0.16 12.02 13.60
C TYR A 7 -0.45 11.38 14.97
N LEU A 8 0.31 11.74 16.01
CA LEU A 8 0.09 11.26 17.37
C LEU A 8 -1.28 11.67 17.91
N LEU A 9 -1.74 12.89 17.60
CA LEU A 9 -3.05 13.40 18.01
C LEU A 9 -4.20 12.59 17.37
N ARG A 10 -4.08 12.22 16.09
CA ARG A 10 -5.09 11.40 15.39
C ARG A 10 -5.15 9.98 15.95
N ARG A 11 -4.01 9.38 16.29
CA ARG A 11 -3.91 8.05 16.91
C ARG A 11 -4.62 7.99 18.27
N GLN A 12 -4.44 9.01 19.10
CA GLN A 12 -5.05 9.06 20.43
C GLN A 12 -6.58 9.21 20.39
N LEU A 13 -7.13 9.85 19.36
CA LEU A 13 -8.57 10.02 19.21
C LEU A 13 -9.28 8.81 18.56
N SER A 14 -8.53 7.91 17.91
CA SER A 14 -9.08 6.76 17.19
C SER A 14 -9.01 5.43 17.96
N ALA A 15 -8.39 5.38 19.14
CA ALA A 15 -8.21 4.15 19.90
C ALA A 15 -9.55 3.68 20.53
N ARG A 16 -10.19 2.70 19.89
CA ARG A 16 -11.29 1.92 20.47
C ARG A 16 -10.70 0.65 21.10
N PRO A 17 -11.09 0.24 22.32
CA PRO A 17 -10.52 -0.93 22.97
C PRO A 17 -10.86 -2.21 22.20
N ALA A 18 -9.83 -3.02 21.95
CA ALA A 18 -9.89 -4.27 21.21
C ALA A 18 -10.75 -5.31 21.96
N ALA A 19 -11.67 -5.94 21.24
CA ALA A 19 -12.38 -7.13 21.69
C ALA A 19 -11.78 -8.33 20.94
N ASP A 20 -11.33 -9.34 21.69
CA ASP A 20 -10.84 -10.62 21.19
C ASP A 20 -11.91 -11.30 20.31
N SER A 21 -11.55 -11.63 19.07
CA SER A 21 -12.21 -12.64 18.24
C SER A 21 -11.28 -13.13 17.15
N GLU A 22 -11.07 -14.45 17.12
CA GLU A 22 -10.33 -15.19 16.10
C GLU A 22 -11.05 -15.13 14.73
N GLU A 23 -10.26 -15.25 13.65
CA GLU A 23 -10.69 -15.41 12.25
C GLU A 23 -11.19 -14.16 11.49
N ALA A 24 -10.31 -13.17 11.42
CA ALA A 24 -9.99 -12.46 10.18
C ALA A 24 -8.55 -11.96 10.34
N VAL A 25 -7.72 -11.98 9.29
CA VAL A 25 -6.46 -11.22 9.30
C VAL A 25 -6.86 -9.75 9.33
N SER A 26 -7.16 -9.28 10.54
CA SER A 26 -7.51 -7.91 10.77
C SER A 26 -6.20 -7.12 10.63
N PHE A 27 -6.17 -6.20 9.67
CA PHE A 27 -5.07 -5.27 9.41
C PHE A 27 -4.90 -4.27 10.57
N GLN A 28 -4.76 -4.76 11.81
CA GLN A 28 -5.06 -3.98 13.01
C GLN A 28 -3.96 -3.01 13.45
N GLU A 29 -2.75 -3.08 12.90
CA GLU A 29 -1.72 -2.05 13.11
C GLU A 29 -0.90 -1.86 11.83
N GLU A 30 -1.55 -1.33 10.79
CA GLU A 30 -0.80 -0.81 9.65
C GLU A 30 -0.17 0.53 10.02
N ASP A 31 1.15 0.52 10.23
CA ASP A 31 1.92 1.76 10.38
C ASP A 31 1.95 2.45 9.02
N VAL A 32 1.16 3.51 8.88
CA VAL A 32 1.15 4.37 7.69
C VAL A 32 1.88 5.67 8.00
N GLY A 33 2.65 6.18 7.05
CA GLY A 33 3.28 7.48 7.18
C GLY A 33 3.60 8.15 5.85
N VAL A 34 3.92 9.43 5.94
CA VAL A 34 4.29 10.26 4.80
C VAL A 34 5.58 11.01 5.14
N LEU A 35 6.53 10.98 4.21
CA LEU A 35 7.83 11.62 4.34
C LEU A 35 8.12 12.45 3.09
N GLY A 36 8.26 13.77 3.24
CA GLY A 36 8.77 14.63 2.18
C GLY A 36 10.29 14.48 2.05
N LEU A 37 10.77 14.25 0.84
CA LEU A 37 12.20 14.21 0.52
C LEU A 37 12.54 15.39 -0.38
N PRO A 38 13.50 16.25 0.02
CA PRO A 38 13.91 17.36 -0.81
C PRO A 38 14.62 16.86 -2.08
N ALA A 39 14.66 17.71 -3.11
CA ALA A 39 15.45 17.45 -4.31
C ALA A 39 16.93 17.17 -3.94
N GLY A 40 17.51 16.17 -4.57
CA GLY A 40 18.87 15.71 -4.28
C GLY A 40 19.40 14.74 -5.31
N ALA A 41 20.48 14.03 -4.98
CA ALA A 41 21.13 13.11 -5.92
C ALA A 41 20.25 11.91 -6.31
N ALA A 42 19.30 11.51 -5.44
CA ALA A 42 18.39 10.38 -5.70
C ALA A 42 17.16 10.78 -6.52
N PHE A 43 16.60 11.98 -6.28
CA PHE A 43 15.44 12.50 -6.99
C PHE A 43 15.73 13.95 -7.43
N PRO A 44 15.62 14.27 -8.73
CA PRO A 44 15.93 15.61 -9.24
C PRO A 44 14.95 16.69 -8.76
N GLN A 45 13.78 16.27 -8.25
CA GLN A 45 12.74 17.12 -7.71
C GLN A 45 12.38 16.69 -6.28
N GLU A 46 11.69 17.56 -5.55
CA GLU A 46 11.07 17.19 -4.28
C GLU A 46 10.02 16.10 -4.53
N VAL A 47 10.02 15.07 -3.70
CA VAL A 47 9.07 13.96 -3.78
C VAL A 47 8.47 13.68 -2.41
N VAL A 48 7.31 13.05 -2.41
CA VAL A 48 6.61 12.61 -1.21
C VAL A 48 6.60 11.10 -1.17
N VAL A 49 7.16 10.52 -0.12
CA VAL A 49 7.16 9.06 0.10
C VAL A 49 6.02 8.73 1.05
N LEU A 50 5.00 8.08 0.52
CA LEU A 50 3.94 7.43 1.29
C LEU A 50 4.40 6.00 1.58
N TRP A 51 4.29 5.55 2.83
CA TRP A 51 4.70 4.20 3.20
C TRP A 51 3.69 3.52 4.12
N LEU A 52 3.71 2.19 4.07
CA LEU A 52 2.89 1.28 4.85
C LEU A 52 3.75 0.13 5.37
N GLY A 53 3.80 -0.04 6.69
CA GLY A 53 4.45 -1.16 7.36
C GLY A 53 3.44 -2.23 7.75
N VAL A 54 3.63 -3.46 7.28
CA VAL A 54 2.74 -4.59 7.59
C VAL A 54 3.57 -5.86 7.78
N HIS A 55 3.43 -6.54 8.93
CA HIS A 55 4.12 -7.81 9.24
C HIS A 55 5.63 -7.82 8.95
N SER A 56 6.36 -6.76 9.35
CA SER A 56 7.80 -6.56 9.08
C SER A 56 8.18 -6.33 7.61
N LEU A 57 7.20 -6.10 6.73
CA LEU A 57 7.42 -5.65 5.35
C LEU A 57 7.10 -4.16 5.26
N GLY A 58 7.93 -3.42 4.53
CA GLY A 58 7.69 -2.02 4.18
C GLY A 58 7.27 -1.90 2.72
N PHE A 59 6.15 -1.24 2.49
CA PHE A 59 5.66 -0.88 1.16
C PHE A 59 5.70 0.63 1.02
N SER A 60 6.11 1.15 -0.12
CA SER A 60 6.19 2.59 -0.34
C SER A 60 5.80 2.99 -1.75
N LEU A 61 5.08 4.11 -1.87
CA LEU A 61 4.89 4.84 -3.11
C LEU A 61 5.65 6.16 -3.04
N ILE A 62 6.39 6.46 -4.10
CA ILE A 62 7.05 7.74 -4.28
C ILE A 62 6.16 8.53 -5.22
N CYS A 63 5.65 9.64 -4.70
CA CYS A 63 4.70 10.49 -5.39
C CYS A 63 5.31 11.86 -5.64
N ASP A 64 4.88 12.51 -6.72
CA ASP A 64 5.15 13.92 -6.93
C ASP A 64 4.34 14.78 -5.94
N PRO A 65 4.81 15.99 -5.55
CA PRO A 65 4.12 16.82 -4.56
C PRO A 65 2.70 17.24 -4.95
N GLN A 66 2.35 17.13 -6.23
CA GLN A 66 1.03 17.49 -6.77
C GLN A 66 0.06 16.30 -6.84
N GLU A 67 0.55 15.08 -6.61
CA GLU A 67 -0.30 13.90 -6.65
C GLU A 67 -1.25 13.82 -5.45
N ASN A 68 -2.37 13.14 -5.67
CA ASN A 68 -3.37 12.97 -4.63
C ASN A 68 -2.92 11.88 -3.63
N LEU A 69 -2.33 12.30 -2.51
CA LEU A 69 -1.82 11.39 -1.48
C LEU A 69 -2.93 10.50 -0.85
N THR A 70 -4.16 10.99 -0.77
CA THR A 70 -5.29 10.18 -0.28
C THR A 70 -5.58 9.03 -1.24
N LEU A 71 -5.58 9.31 -2.55
CA LEU A 71 -5.73 8.27 -3.57
C LEU A 71 -4.54 7.31 -3.55
N ALA A 72 -3.32 7.83 -3.42
CA ALA A 72 -2.12 7.01 -3.30
C ALA A 72 -2.20 6.05 -2.09
N GLU A 73 -2.66 6.53 -0.94
CA GLU A 73 -2.85 5.71 0.27
C GLU A 73 -3.88 4.61 0.05
N MET A 74 -5.03 4.95 -0.52
CA MET A 74 -6.07 3.96 -0.82
C MET A 74 -5.56 2.90 -1.79
N THR A 75 -4.85 3.31 -2.84
CA THR A 75 -4.26 2.40 -3.82
C THR A 75 -3.19 1.52 -3.18
N LEU A 76 -2.30 2.09 -2.34
CA LEU A 76 -1.26 1.33 -1.64
C LEU A 76 -1.86 0.28 -0.70
N ARG A 77 -2.86 0.65 0.12
CA ARG A 77 -3.54 -0.30 1.02
C ARG A 77 -4.20 -1.43 0.26
N MET A 78 -4.91 -1.13 -0.83
CA MET A 78 -5.54 -2.13 -1.70
C MET A 78 -4.51 -3.09 -2.29
N MET A 79 -3.42 -2.57 -2.86
CA MET A 79 -2.35 -3.39 -3.41
C MET A 79 -1.67 -4.25 -2.34
N VAL A 80 -1.36 -3.69 -1.17
CA VAL A 80 -0.71 -4.43 -0.08
C VAL A 80 -1.60 -5.57 0.41
N LYS A 81 -2.90 -5.31 0.59
CA LYS A 81 -3.86 -6.37 0.90
C LYS A 81 -3.79 -7.49 -0.14
N HIS A 82 -3.84 -7.15 -1.43
CA HIS A 82 -3.78 -8.14 -2.50
C HIS A 82 -2.44 -8.89 -2.56
N LEU A 83 -1.32 -8.22 -2.33
CA LEU A 83 0.00 -8.85 -2.26
C LEU A 83 0.08 -9.84 -1.09
N LEU A 84 -0.42 -9.48 0.08
CA LEU A 84 -0.38 -10.35 1.25
C LEU A 84 -1.28 -11.58 1.06
N GLU A 85 -2.48 -11.39 0.51
CA GLU A 85 -3.46 -12.46 0.25
C GLU A 85 -3.00 -13.39 -0.89
N THR A 86 -2.72 -12.83 -2.07
CA THR A 86 -2.47 -13.60 -3.29
C THR A 86 -1.04 -14.11 -3.37
N LEU A 87 -0.07 -13.28 -2.95
CA LEU A 87 1.34 -13.69 -2.95
C LEU A 87 1.76 -14.40 -1.65
N ARG A 88 0.82 -14.64 -0.73
CA ARG A 88 1.07 -15.33 0.56
C ARG A 88 2.41 -14.93 1.17
N LEU A 89 2.77 -13.63 1.11
CA LEU A 89 4.12 -13.15 1.45
C LEU A 89 4.48 -13.43 2.92
N LEU A 90 3.48 -13.76 3.73
CA LEU A 90 3.59 -14.10 5.15
C LEU A 90 3.80 -15.60 5.42
N THR A 91 3.82 -16.45 4.40
CA THR A 91 4.11 -17.89 4.60
C THR A 91 5.62 -18.13 4.66
N HIS A 92 6.06 -18.99 5.59
CA HIS A 92 7.46 -19.29 5.94
C HIS A 92 8.40 -19.69 4.76
N SER A 93 7.87 -19.89 3.55
CA SER A 93 8.61 -20.24 2.34
C SER A 93 8.49 -19.22 1.20
N SER A 94 7.87 -18.06 1.43
CA SER A 94 7.61 -17.09 0.37
C SER A 94 8.83 -16.23 0.08
N ASN A 95 9.54 -16.53 -1.01
CA ASN A 95 10.54 -15.63 -1.58
C ASN A 95 9.82 -14.57 -2.43
N ALA A 96 9.71 -13.33 -1.93
CA ALA A 96 9.12 -12.22 -2.68
C ALA A 96 9.77 -12.03 -4.07
N VAL A 97 11.08 -12.32 -4.17
CA VAL A 97 11.85 -12.27 -5.43
C VAL A 97 11.29 -13.23 -6.49
N LEU A 98 10.80 -14.40 -6.11
CA LEU A 98 10.23 -15.40 -7.04
C LEU A 98 8.83 -15.00 -7.54
N ARG A 99 8.28 -13.89 -7.06
CA ARG A 99 6.94 -13.40 -7.42
C ARG A 99 7.00 -12.03 -8.09
N ALA A 100 8.17 -11.59 -8.52
CA ALA A 100 8.37 -10.30 -9.19
C ALA A 100 7.44 -10.13 -10.40
N ASP A 101 7.32 -11.13 -11.27
CA ASP A 101 6.43 -11.10 -12.44
C ASP A 101 4.96 -10.84 -12.05
N LYS A 102 4.53 -11.40 -10.92
CA LYS A 102 3.16 -11.22 -10.40
C LYS A 102 2.95 -9.84 -9.78
N VAL A 103 3.99 -9.29 -9.15
CA VAL A 103 3.98 -7.90 -8.66
C VAL A 103 3.95 -6.93 -9.83
N GLU A 104 4.74 -7.17 -10.87
CA GLU A 104 4.77 -6.37 -12.10
C GLU A 104 3.40 -6.33 -12.78
N LEU A 105 2.76 -7.49 -12.98
CA LEU A 105 1.40 -7.56 -13.53
C LEU A 105 0.39 -6.76 -12.68
N MET A 106 0.50 -6.85 -11.36
CA MET A 106 -0.37 -6.09 -10.46
C MET A 106 -0.14 -4.57 -10.57
N LEU A 107 1.12 -4.14 -10.70
CA LEU A 107 1.47 -2.74 -10.91
C LEU A 107 0.92 -2.24 -12.25
N ASP A 108 1.07 -3.00 -13.34
CA ASP A 108 0.52 -2.65 -14.66
C ASP A 108 -1.01 -2.55 -14.64
N THR A 109 -1.67 -3.32 -13.79
CA THR A 109 -3.13 -3.34 -13.67
C THR A 109 -3.67 -2.15 -12.86
N PHE A 110 -3.07 -1.85 -11.69
CA PHE A 110 -3.61 -0.83 -10.78
C PHE A 110 -2.95 0.54 -10.91
N ILE A 111 -1.69 0.59 -11.36
CA ILE A 111 -0.90 1.81 -11.52
C ILE A 111 -0.19 1.76 -12.89
N PRO A 112 -0.95 1.75 -14.00
CA PRO A 112 -0.37 1.69 -15.32
C PRO A 112 0.54 2.91 -15.54
N GLN A 113 1.79 2.65 -15.92
CA GLN A 113 2.80 3.69 -16.17
C GLN A 113 3.07 4.62 -14.96
N GLY A 114 2.78 4.17 -13.73
CA GLY A 114 2.93 5.00 -12.54
C GLY A 114 1.77 5.97 -12.28
N ALA A 115 0.68 5.90 -13.07
CA ALA A 115 -0.48 6.77 -12.88
C ALA A 115 -1.45 6.25 -11.81
N LEU A 116 -1.78 7.10 -10.83
CA LEU A 116 -2.83 6.81 -9.86
C LEU A 116 -4.22 6.88 -10.50
N LEU A 117 -4.92 5.76 -10.54
CA LEU A 117 -6.26 5.67 -11.11
C LEU A 117 -7.34 5.96 -10.06
N PHE A 118 -8.28 6.85 -10.39
CA PHE A 118 -9.49 7.01 -9.57
C PHE A 118 -10.50 5.92 -9.92
N LEU A 119 -10.47 4.84 -9.17
CA LEU A 119 -11.31 3.66 -9.40
C LEU A 119 -12.53 3.66 -8.47
N SER A 120 -13.70 3.36 -9.04
CA SER A 120 -14.88 3.05 -8.23
C SER A 120 -14.73 1.67 -7.59
N HIS A 121 -15.47 1.40 -6.52
CA HIS A 121 -15.48 0.08 -5.88
C HIS A 121 -15.80 -1.06 -6.86
N GLN A 122 -16.69 -0.82 -7.84
CA GLN A 122 -17.01 -1.81 -8.86
C GLN A 122 -15.85 -2.05 -9.84
N ALA A 123 -15.13 -0.98 -10.21
CA ALA A 123 -13.96 -1.08 -11.08
C ALA A 123 -12.80 -1.81 -10.39
N VAL A 124 -12.57 -1.53 -9.10
CA VAL A 124 -11.58 -2.25 -8.28
C VAL A 124 -11.89 -3.75 -8.29
N GLN A 125 -13.13 -4.14 -8.00
CA GLN A 125 -13.52 -5.55 -8.01
C GLN A 125 -13.39 -6.22 -9.37
N ALA A 126 -13.63 -5.50 -10.46
CA ALA A 126 -13.44 -6.02 -11.81
C ALA A 126 -11.95 -6.30 -12.08
N LEU A 127 -11.08 -5.34 -11.77
CA LEU A 127 -9.63 -5.49 -11.91
C LEU A 127 -9.06 -6.60 -11.01
N GLU A 128 -9.53 -6.72 -9.77
CA GLU A 128 -9.14 -7.82 -8.87
C GLU A 128 -9.50 -9.20 -9.46
N ARG A 129 -10.66 -9.32 -10.13
CA ARG A 129 -11.07 -10.57 -10.80
C ARG A 129 -10.21 -10.87 -12.02
N GLU A 130 -9.92 -9.86 -12.84
CA GLU A 130 -9.04 -9.99 -14.01
C GLU A 130 -7.63 -10.43 -13.58
N LEU A 131 -7.07 -9.75 -12.58
CA LEU A 131 -5.76 -10.05 -12.02
C LEU A 131 -5.72 -11.47 -11.45
N SER A 132 -6.76 -11.88 -10.71
CA SER A 132 -6.87 -13.25 -10.19
C SER A 132 -6.87 -14.29 -11.32
N GLY A 133 -7.53 -14.02 -12.44
CA GLY A 133 -7.53 -14.89 -13.62
C GLY A 133 -6.15 -15.01 -14.27
N CYS A 134 -5.43 -13.89 -14.40
CA CYS A 134 -4.09 -13.87 -14.97
C CYS A 134 -3.03 -14.53 -14.06
N MET A 135 -3.21 -14.47 -12.74
CA MET A 135 -2.25 -15.03 -11.76
C MET A 135 -2.38 -16.55 -11.53
N THR A 136 -3.44 -17.18 -12.06
CA THR A 136 -3.69 -18.63 -12.01
C THR A 136 -3.13 -19.42 -13.20
N LEU A 137 -2.68 -18.73 -14.25
CA LEU A 137 -1.95 -19.32 -15.38
C LEU A 137 -0.46 -19.44 -15.05
#